data_AF-A0A0S8BS01-F1
#
_entry.id   AF-A0A0S8BS01-F1
#
_cell.length_a   1.000
_cell.length_b   1.000
_cell.length_c   1.000
_cell.angle_alpha   90.00
_cell.angle_beta   90.00
_cell.angle_gamma   90.00
#
_symmetry.space_group_name_H-M   'P 1'
#
loop_
_entity.id
_entity.type
_entity.pdbx_description
1 polymer ?
#
loop_
_entity_poly.entity_id
_entity_poly.type
_entity_poly.pdbx_seq_one_letter_code
_entity_poly.pdbx_strand_id
1 'polypeptide(L)'
;MNENEKLDDIEIVVTDEPQKKPDDNLVVSDDMPEIVVADADGDGSNDTDPQSAIEKLQKKLKKERERRKEAERQAQAASYEAQKASYQVEDSNLTLVTNAIDTLKRDNEYLKAAYKESMSVGDYDRAAEIQEVMSGNSAKLLQLENGKNVMESKPRQPPQFETDPVERMAANLSPRSAKWIRKNPQFATDPRLTQKMVAAHNLAMADGYQADSDDYFEFVEDILKVRTRNDDREDESALSEASMAKSRRSAPVAAPVSRSGQAPGTRPNVVRLTSEEREIARFNKMTDHEYAKYKIQLQKEGKLPN
;
A
#
# COMPACT_ATOMS: atom_id res chain seq x y z
N MET A 1 11.26 2.18 32.75
CA MET A 1 11.99 3.45 32.83
C MET A 1 12.14 3.89 31.38
N ASN A 2 11.17 4.63 30.84
CA ASN A 2 10.93 6.07 31.00
C ASN A 2 12.19 6.86 30.66
N GLU A 3 12.32 7.25 29.40
CA GLU A 3 13.02 8.47 29.02
C GLU A 3 11.99 9.38 28.34
N ASN A 4 11.60 10.41 29.09
CA ASN A 4 10.80 11.54 28.61
C ASN A 4 11.61 12.28 27.54
N GLU A 5 11.13 12.25 26.30
CA GLU A 5 11.57 13.19 25.27
C GLU A 5 11.22 14.62 25.72
N LYS A 6 12.26 15.42 25.92
CA LYS A 6 12.15 16.84 26.22
C LYS A 6 11.49 17.55 25.04
N LEU A 7 10.36 18.18 25.31
CA LEU A 7 9.72 19.16 24.44
C LEU A 7 10.58 20.42 24.44
N ASP A 8 11.32 20.64 23.34
CA ASP A 8 12.00 21.90 23.09
C ASP A 8 10.98 22.91 22.52
N ASP A 9 10.44 23.74 23.41
CA ASP A 9 9.64 24.92 23.08
C ASP A 9 10.55 25.99 22.47
N ILE A 10 10.32 26.36 21.20
CA ILE A 10 11.07 27.44 20.53
C ILE A 10 10.23 28.72 20.58
N GLU A 11 10.76 29.76 21.21
CA GLU A 11 10.18 31.11 21.18
C GLU A 11 10.58 31.84 19.89
N ILE A 12 9.61 32.19 19.06
CA ILE A 12 9.83 32.95 17.81
C ILE A 12 9.35 34.39 18.04
N VAL A 13 10.26 35.35 17.88
CA VAL A 13 9.97 36.78 17.97
C VAL A 13 9.59 37.30 16.59
N VAL A 14 8.32 37.69 16.41
CA VAL A 14 7.85 38.28 15.15
C VAL A 14 7.97 39.80 15.24
N THR A 15 8.92 40.37 14.51
CA THR A 15 9.03 41.83 14.28
C THR A 15 8.25 42.23 13.03
N ASP A 16 7.43 43.27 13.16
CA ASP A 16 6.54 43.79 12.14
C ASP A 16 7.26 44.91 11.35
N GLU A 17 7.67 44.62 10.11
CA GLU A 17 8.09 45.64 9.13
C GLU A 17 7.24 45.52 7.86
N PRO A 18 6.74 46.64 7.28
CA PRO A 18 5.84 46.59 6.14
C PRO A 18 6.62 46.64 4.82
N GLN A 19 6.46 45.62 3.96
CA GLN A 19 6.94 45.66 2.58
C GLN A 19 5.81 45.49 1.56
N LYS A 20 5.45 46.64 0.98
CA LYS A 20 5.21 46.96 -0.44
C LYS A 20 4.72 45.84 -1.38
N LYS A 21 3.52 46.06 -1.95
CA LYS A 21 2.93 45.32 -3.08
C LYS A 21 3.77 45.46 -4.36
N PRO A 22 3.69 44.46 -5.25
CA PRO A 22 3.41 44.77 -6.65
C PRO A 22 2.25 43.94 -7.22
N ASP A 23 1.50 44.61 -8.10
CA ASP A 23 0.46 44.06 -8.96
C ASP A 23 1.06 43.08 -9.98
N ASP A 24 0.33 42.00 -10.29
CA ASP A 24 0.23 41.57 -11.69
C ASP A 24 -1.07 40.80 -11.99
N ASN A 25 -1.59 41.06 -13.18
CA ASN A 25 -2.85 40.60 -13.74
C ASN A 25 -2.93 39.09 -13.92
N LEU A 26 -4.05 38.47 -13.52
CA LEU A 26 -4.52 37.20 -14.09
C LEU A 26 -6.05 37.28 -14.26
N VAL A 27 -6.46 37.35 -15.51
CA VAL A 27 -7.84 37.27 -15.98
C VAL A 27 -8.37 35.87 -15.63
N VAL A 28 -9.35 35.79 -14.72
CA VAL A 28 -10.09 34.56 -14.44
C VAL A 28 -11.38 34.62 -15.24
N SER A 29 -11.48 33.74 -16.23
CA SER A 29 -12.71 33.38 -16.93
C SER A 29 -13.71 32.76 -15.95
N ASP A 30 -14.92 33.33 -15.92
CA ASP A 30 -16.12 32.73 -15.35
C ASP A 30 -16.45 31.43 -16.11
N ASP A 31 -16.05 30.28 -15.56
CA ASP A 31 -16.85 29.05 -15.65
C ASP A 31 -16.29 28.02 -14.67
N MET A 32 -16.95 27.88 -13.52
CA MET A 32 -16.69 26.80 -12.56
C MET A 32 -18.04 26.18 -12.20
N PRO A 33 -18.20 24.85 -12.35
CA PRO A 33 -19.47 24.20 -12.08
C PRO A 33 -19.82 24.30 -10.59
N GLU A 34 -21.08 24.64 -10.34
CA GLU A 34 -21.73 24.70 -9.04
C GLU A 34 -21.43 23.43 -8.23
N ILE A 35 -20.57 23.55 -7.22
CA ILE A 35 -20.38 22.51 -6.21
C ILE A 35 -21.64 22.55 -5.34
N VAL A 36 -22.57 21.65 -5.65
CA VAL A 36 -23.67 21.31 -4.75
C VAL A 36 -23.05 20.81 -3.45
N VAL A 37 -23.08 21.66 -2.43
CA VAL A 37 -22.71 21.32 -1.06
C VAL A 37 -23.78 20.35 -0.59
N ALA A 38 -23.50 19.05 -0.67
CA ALA A 38 -24.32 18.04 -0.03
C ALA A 38 -24.31 18.35 1.47
N ASP A 39 -25.50 18.55 2.01
CA ASP A 39 -25.77 18.83 3.41
C ASP A 39 -24.91 17.94 4.32
N ALA A 40 -23.94 18.56 4.98
CA ALA A 40 -23.32 17.97 6.14
C ALA A 40 -24.37 18.03 7.26
N ASP A 41 -25.11 16.94 7.42
CA ASP A 41 -25.92 16.68 8.60
C ASP A 41 -25.04 16.83 9.85
N GLY A 42 -25.16 17.99 10.47
CA GLY A 42 -24.64 18.27 11.80
C GLY A 42 -25.46 17.49 12.81
N ASP A 43 -25.09 16.24 13.09
CA ASP A 43 -25.48 15.58 14.33
C ASP A 43 -24.60 16.10 15.47
N GLY A 44 -24.92 17.32 15.91
CA GLY A 44 -24.50 17.88 17.19
C GLY A 44 -25.33 17.28 18.31
N SER A 45 -25.23 15.97 18.54
CA SER A 45 -25.63 15.37 19.81
C SER A 45 -24.39 15.19 20.67
N ASN A 46 -24.32 15.95 21.76
CA ASN A 46 -23.48 15.65 22.91
C ASN A 46 -24.01 14.32 23.50
N ASP A 47 -23.61 13.19 22.91
CA ASP A 47 -23.81 11.87 23.52
C ASP A 47 -22.88 11.80 24.73
N THR A 48 -23.40 12.25 25.86
CA THR A 48 -22.75 12.21 27.19
C THR A 48 -22.51 10.79 27.71
N ASP A 49 -22.78 9.76 26.90
CA ASP A 49 -22.54 8.36 27.24
C ASP A 49 -21.31 7.82 26.51
N PRO A 50 -20.17 7.62 27.20
CA PRO A 50 -18.95 7.08 26.61
C PRO A 50 -19.16 5.76 25.86
N GLN A 51 -20.16 4.96 26.24
CA GLN A 51 -20.43 3.67 25.61
C GLN A 51 -20.99 3.81 24.18
N SER A 52 -21.92 4.74 23.93
CA SER A 52 -22.48 4.96 22.59
C SER A 52 -21.45 5.61 21.65
N ALA A 53 -20.57 6.46 22.18
CA ALA A 53 -19.46 7.04 21.44
C ALA A 53 -18.44 5.96 21.00
N ILE A 54 -18.11 5.01 21.89
CA ILE A 54 -17.23 3.88 21.56
C ILE A 54 -17.87 2.99 20.49
N GLU A 55 -19.16 2.69 20.57
CA GLU A 55 -19.86 1.89 19.56
C GLU A 55 -19.87 2.57 18.18
N LYS A 56 -20.16 3.88 18.13
CA LYS A 56 -20.07 4.69 16.90
C LYS A 56 -18.65 4.66 16.30
N LEU A 57 -17.61 4.76 17.14
CA LEU A 57 -16.21 4.67 16.72
C LEU A 57 -15.84 3.27 16.22
N GLN A 58 -16.26 2.20 16.90
CA GLN A 58 -16.04 0.82 16.47
C GLN A 58 -16.69 0.55 15.11
N LYS A 59 -17.93 1.03 14.91
CA LYS A 59 -18.64 0.91 13.62
C LYS A 59 -17.93 1.68 12.51
N LYS A 60 -17.45 2.89 12.77
CA LYS A 60 -16.64 3.67 11.81
C LYS A 60 -15.34 2.94 11.46
N LEU A 61 -14.64 2.39 12.46
CA LEU A 61 -13.40 1.66 12.27
C LEU A 61 -13.62 0.37 11.46
N LYS A 62 -14.70 -0.37 11.74
CA LYS A 62 -15.07 -1.57 10.96
C LYS A 62 -15.34 -1.22 9.50
N LYS A 63 -16.13 -0.18 9.24
CA LYS A 63 -16.42 0.30 7.88
C LYS A 63 -15.16 0.75 7.14
N GLU A 64 -14.24 1.42 7.84
CA GLU A 64 -12.96 1.83 7.27
C GLU A 64 -12.06 0.64 6.94
N ARG A 65 -12.01 -0.37 7.82
CA ARG A 65 -11.30 -1.63 7.56
C ARG A 65 -11.87 -2.38 6.35
N GLU A 66 -13.19 -2.45 6.24
CA GLU A 66 -13.87 -3.08 5.09
C GLU A 66 -13.54 -2.35 3.80
N ARG A 67 -13.63 -1.01 3.79
CA ARG A 67 -13.23 -0.18 2.65
C ARG A 67 -11.78 -0.37 2.26
N ARG A 68 -10.87 -0.40 3.24
CA ARG A 68 -9.45 -0.65 2.99
C ARG A 68 -9.22 -2.03 2.39
N LYS A 69 -9.88 -3.07 2.91
CA LYS A 69 -9.77 -4.44 2.40
C LYS A 69 -10.31 -4.57 0.98
N GLU A 70 -11.40 -3.88 0.67
CA GLU A 70 -11.96 -3.87 -0.69
C GLU A 70 -11.07 -3.10 -1.66
N ALA A 71 -10.56 -1.93 -1.27
CA ALA A 71 -9.61 -1.16 -2.06
C ALA A 71 -8.31 -1.96 -2.33
N GLU A 72 -7.79 -2.67 -1.32
CA GLU A 72 -6.62 -3.54 -1.48
C GLU A 72 -6.91 -4.69 -2.44
N ARG A 73 -8.07 -5.34 -2.33
CA ARG A 73 -8.48 -6.39 -3.27
C ARG A 73 -8.61 -5.86 -4.70
N GLN A 74 -9.21 -4.69 -4.88
CA GLN A 74 -9.33 -4.07 -6.21
C GLN A 74 -7.96 -3.69 -6.77
N ALA A 75 -7.06 -3.15 -5.94
CA ALA A 75 -5.70 -2.82 -6.36
C ALA A 75 -4.90 -4.07 -6.76
N GLN A 76 -5.02 -5.17 -6.00
CA GLN A 76 -4.43 -6.47 -6.34
C GLN A 76 -5.01 -7.06 -7.63
N ALA A 77 -6.33 -6.98 -7.82
CA ALA A 77 -6.98 -7.44 -9.05
C ALA A 77 -6.51 -6.63 -10.27
N ALA A 78 -6.41 -5.30 -10.13
CA ALA A 78 -5.93 -4.42 -11.19
C ALA A 78 -4.44 -4.65 -11.50
N SER A 79 -3.59 -4.86 -10.49
CA SER A 79 -2.17 -5.16 -10.71
C SER A 79 -1.98 -6.51 -11.40
N TYR A 80 -2.78 -7.52 -11.03
CA TYR A 80 -2.80 -8.82 -11.66
C TYR A 80 -3.24 -8.75 -13.13
N GLU A 81 -4.33 -8.03 -13.41
CA GLU A 81 -4.82 -7.83 -14.76
C GLU A 81 -3.80 -7.10 -15.63
N ALA A 82 -3.15 -6.06 -15.10
CA ALA A 82 -2.09 -5.34 -15.80
C ALA A 82 -0.92 -6.26 -16.16
N GLN A 83 -0.44 -7.09 -15.21
CA GLN A 83 0.64 -8.06 -15.47
C GLN A 83 0.25 -9.08 -16.54
N LYS A 84 -0.99 -9.61 -16.46
CA LYS A 84 -1.51 -10.55 -17.44
C LYS A 84 -1.61 -9.92 -18.83
N ALA A 85 -2.09 -8.69 -18.91
CA ALA A 85 -2.17 -7.94 -20.17
C ALA A 85 -0.78 -7.69 -20.76
N SER A 86 0.20 -7.29 -19.93
CA SER A 86 1.59 -7.12 -20.38
C SER A 86 2.15 -8.42 -20.97
N TYR A 87 1.94 -9.55 -20.29
CA TYR A 87 2.37 -10.86 -20.78
C TYR A 87 1.73 -11.21 -22.14
N GLN A 88 0.42 -10.98 -22.29
CA GLN A 88 -0.29 -11.23 -23.54
C GLN A 88 0.21 -10.34 -24.69
N VAL A 89 0.53 -9.08 -24.41
CA VAL A 89 1.10 -8.16 -25.40
C VAL A 89 2.49 -8.62 -25.84
N GLU A 90 3.35 -9.04 -24.91
CA GLU A 90 4.68 -9.57 -25.24
C GLU A 90 4.61 -10.81 -26.12
N ASP A 91 3.70 -11.74 -25.79
CA ASP A 91 3.53 -12.98 -26.56
C ASP A 91 2.91 -12.72 -27.95
N SER A 92 1.95 -11.81 -28.03
CA SER A 92 1.37 -11.35 -29.29
C SER A 92 2.43 -10.69 -30.18
N ASN A 93 3.27 -9.82 -29.61
CA ASN A 93 4.36 -9.18 -30.34
C ASN A 93 5.36 -10.21 -30.90
N LEU A 94 5.74 -11.22 -30.11
CA LEU A 94 6.62 -12.29 -30.59
C LEU A 94 6.00 -13.06 -31.76
N THR A 95 4.71 -13.36 -31.67
CA THR A 95 3.97 -14.06 -32.73
C THR A 95 3.91 -13.23 -34.01
N LEU A 96 3.64 -11.92 -33.90
CA LEU A 96 3.64 -11.00 -35.04
C LEU A 96 5.00 -10.94 -35.73
N VAL A 97 6.09 -10.82 -34.96
CA VAL A 97 7.46 -10.81 -35.50
C VAL A 97 7.78 -12.14 -36.18
N THR A 98 7.42 -13.27 -35.57
CA THR A 98 7.65 -14.59 -36.16
C THR A 98 6.90 -14.77 -37.47
N ASN A 99 5.62 -14.40 -37.52
CA ASN A 99 4.83 -14.45 -38.75
C ASN A 99 5.39 -13.53 -39.83
N ALA A 100 5.87 -12.33 -39.47
CA ALA A 100 6.51 -11.42 -40.41
C ALA A 100 7.80 -11.99 -40.99
N ILE A 101 8.62 -12.65 -40.17
CA ILE A 101 9.83 -13.36 -40.62
C ILE A 101 9.45 -14.47 -41.62
N ASP A 102 8.44 -15.28 -41.31
CA ASP A 102 8.03 -16.40 -42.16
C ASP A 102 7.47 -15.92 -43.51
N THR A 103 6.65 -14.86 -43.50
CA THR A 103 6.18 -14.21 -44.73
C THR A 103 7.36 -13.72 -45.58
N LEU A 104 8.31 -13.00 -44.96
CA LEU A 104 9.46 -12.45 -45.69
C LEU A 104 10.40 -13.54 -46.23
N LYS A 105 10.48 -14.69 -45.55
CA LYS A 105 11.21 -15.88 -46.03
C LYS A 105 10.54 -16.47 -47.27
N ARG A 106 9.22 -16.64 -47.25
CA ARG A 106 8.44 -17.10 -48.41
C ARG A 106 8.54 -16.13 -49.58
N ASP A 107 8.41 -14.83 -49.32
CA ASP A 107 8.57 -13.79 -50.35
C ASP A 107 9.96 -13.86 -51.01
N ASN A 108 11.02 -14.08 -50.23
CA ASN A 108 12.35 -14.30 -50.79
C ASN A 108 12.47 -15.58 -51.62
N GLU A 109 11.75 -16.65 -51.30
CA GLU A 109 11.71 -17.86 -52.14
C GLU A 109 11.05 -17.58 -53.49
N TYR A 110 9.95 -16.83 -53.50
CA TYR A 110 9.31 -16.37 -54.74
C TYR A 110 10.23 -15.47 -55.56
N LEU A 111 10.90 -14.50 -54.92
CA LEU A 111 11.86 -13.62 -55.58
C LEU A 111 13.07 -14.39 -56.15
N LYS A 112 13.56 -15.41 -55.44
CA LYS A 112 14.62 -16.29 -55.96
C LYS A 112 14.19 -17.04 -57.21
N ALA A 113 12.94 -17.52 -57.27
CA ALA A 113 12.42 -18.17 -58.46
C ALA A 113 12.32 -17.19 -59.64
N ALA A 114 11.77 -15.99 -59.41
CA ALA A 114 11.67 -14.94 -60.41
C ALA A 114 13.05 -14.47 -60.90
N TYR A 115 14.03 -14.35 -60.00
CA TYR A 115 15.41 -14.01 -60.35
C TYR A 115 16.03 -15.04 -61.30
N LYS A 116 15.85 -16.34 -60.99
CA LYS A 116 16.33 -17.44 -61.86
C LYS A 116 15.67 -17.40 -63.23
N GLU A 117 14.37 -17.12 -63.29
CA GLU A 117 13.63 -16.97 -64.53
C GLU A 117 14.20 -15.80 -65.36
N SER A 118 14.30 -14.60 -64.79
CA SER A 118 14.87 -13.42 -65.46
C SER A 118 16.28 -13.66 -66.00
N MET A 119 17.15 -14.30 -65.21
CA MET A 119 18.50 -14.69 -65.66
C MET A 119 18.48 -15.69 -66.82
N SER A 120 17.48 -16.57 -66.88
CA SER A 120 17.36 -17.58 -67.94
C SER A 120 16.88 -17.01 -69.28
N VAL A 121 16.05 -15.97 -69.27
CA VAL A 121 15.58 -15.26 -70.48
C VAL A 121 16.49 -14.08 -70.88
N GLY A 122 17.53 -13.80 -70.11
CA GLY A 122 18.49 -12.72 -70.38
C GLY A 122 17.97 -11.32 -70.03
N ASP A 123 16.93 -11.23 -69.20
CA ASP A 123 16.38 -9.98 -68.68
C ASP A 123 17.17 -9.53 -67.44
N TYR A 124 18.33 -8.93 -67.69
CA TYR A 124 19.25 -8.52 -66.63
C TYR A 124 18.77 -7.31 -65.83
N ASP A 125 18.00 -6.42 -66.43
CA ASP A 125 17.44 -5.25 -65.74
C ASP A 125 16.48 -5.70 -64.65
N ARG A 126 15.55 -6.61 -64.99
CA ARG A 126 14.64 -7.22 -64.01
C ARG A 126 15.37 -8.06 -62.97
N ALA A 127 16.43 -8.77 -63.36
CA ALA A 127 17.25 -9.53 -62.41
C ALA A 127 17.92 -8.60 -61.37
N ALA A 128 18.43 -7.44 -61.79
CA ALA A 128 19.04 -6.45 -60.90
C ALA A 128 18.01 -5.87 -59.92
N GLU A 129 16.81 -5.53 -60.38
CA GLU A 129 15.70 -5.05 -59.52
C GLU A 129 15.32 -6.11 -58.46
N ILE A 130 15.15 -7.37 -58.88
CA ILE A 130 14.82 -8.46 -57.95
C ILE A 130 15.94 -8.65 -56.92
N GLN A 131 17.20 -8.56 -57.35
CA GLN A 131 18.35 -8.65 -56.45
C GLN A 131 18.37 -7.51 -55.42
N GLU A 132 18.05 -6.28 -55.82
CA GLU A 132 17.91 -5.14 -54.91
C GLU A 132 16.82 -5.40 -53.86
N VAL A 133 15.65 -5.86 -54.28
CA VAL A 133 14.53 -6.18 -53.37
C VAL A 133 14.93 -7.31 -52.40
N MET A 134 15.57 -8.37 -52.88
CA MET A 134 16.08 -9.45 -52.02
C MET A 134 17.12 -8.96 -51.00
N SER A 135 17.99 -8.03 -51.40
CA SER A 135 18.95 -7.40 -50.49
C SER A 135 18.23 -6.61 -49.38
N GLY A 136 17.25 -5.78 -49.75
CA GLY A 136 16.43 -5.04 -48.79
C GLY A 136 15.65 -5.96 -47.84
N ASN A 137 15.11 -7.07 -48.35
CA ASN A 137 14.42 -8.06 -47.53
C ASN A 137 15.38 -8.79 -46.58
N SER A 138 16.62 -9.06 -47.00
CA SER A 138 17.64 -9.67 -46.13
C SER A 138 18.00 -8.77 -44.95
N ALA A 139 18.11 -7.46 -45.17
CA ALA A 139 18.33 -6.48 -44.11
C ALA A 139 17.16 -6.42 -43.11
N LYS A 140 15.92 -6.39 -43.61
CA LYS A 140 14.71 -6.46 -42.77
C LYS A 140 14.63 -7.76 -41.96
N LEU A 141 14.98 -8.88 -42.58
CA LEU A 141 14.99 -10.19 -41.94
C LEU A 141 15.98 -10.21 -40.77
N LEU A 142 17.20 -9.70 -40.98
CA LEU A 142 18.19 -9.56 -39.91
C LEU A 142 17.68 -8.68 -38.76
N GLN A 143 17.02 -7.55 -39.07
CA GLN A 143 16.44 -6.69 -38.06
C GLN A 143 15.33 -7.38 -37.25
N LEU A 144 14.44 -8.12 -37.92
CA LEU A 144 13.37 -8.87 -37.27
C LEU A 144 13.92 -10.03 -36.42
N GLU A 145 14.92 -10.77 -36.91
CA GLU A 145 15.56 -11.84 -36.14
C GLU A 145 16.30 -11.30 -34.92
N ASN A 146 16.99 -10.16 -35.04
CA ASN A 146 17.58 -9.47 -33.90
C ASN A 146 16.52 -9.02 -32.89
N GLY A 147 15.41 -8.42 -33.37
CA GLY A 147 14.28 -8.03 -32.53
C GLY A 147 13.65 -9.21 -31.79
N LYS A 148 13.47 -10.33 -32.50
CA LYS A 148 12.98 -11.60 -31.93
C LYS A 148 13.92 -12.10 -30.83
N ASN A 149 15.23 -12.15 -31.08
CA ASN A 149 16.21 -12.58 -30.08
C ASN A 149 16.21 -11.68 -28.83
N VAL A 150 16.02 -10.37 -29.00
CA VAL A 150 15.88 -9.44 -27.88
C VAL A 150 14.58 -9.70 -27.10
N MET A 151 13.49 -10.05 -27.77
CA MET A 151 12.22 -10.40 -27.10
C MET A 151 12.30 -11.74 -26.36
N GLU A 152 13.03 -12.73 -26.91
CA GLU A 152 13.19 -14.05 -26.29
C GLU A 152 14.21 -14.06 -25.14
N SER A 153 15.24 -13.21 -25.22
CA SER A 153 16.26 -13.09 -24.17
C SER A 153 15.81 -12.29 -22.95
N LYS A 154 14.70 -11.54 -23.06
CA LYS A 154 14.08 -10.90 -21.89
C LYS A 154 13.53 -11.97 -20.95
N PRO A 155 13.96 -11.99 -19.67
CA PRO A 155 13.46 -12.98 -18.72
C PRO A 155 11.96 -12.75 -18.53
N ARG A 156 11.14 -13.69 -19.04
CA ARG A 156 9.71 -13.71 -18.79
C ARG A 156 9.50 -14.06 -17.33
N GLN A 157 9.12 -13.09 -16.51
CA GLN A 157 8.59 -13.42 -15.19
C GLN A 157 7.18 -13.97 -15.42
N PRO A 158 6.92 -15.25 -15.08
CA PRO A 158 5.55 -15.73 -15.12
C PRO A 158 4.73 -14.83 -14.18
N PRO A 159 3.47 -14.49 -14.54
CA PRO A 159 2.61 -13.75 -13.63
C PRO A 159 2.60 -14.50 -12.30
N GLN A 160 3.15 -13.88 -11.26
CA GLN A 160 3.12 -14.45 -9.93
C GLN A 160 1.66 -14.42 -9.51
N PHE A 161 1.00 -15.58 -9.54
CA PHE A 161 -0.30 -15.69 -8.91
C PHE A 161 -0.10 -15.37 -7.44
N GLU A 162 -0.69 -14.27 -6.98
CA GLU A 162 -0.89 -14.01 -5.56
C GLU A 162 -1.79 -15.13 -5.03
N THR A 163 -1.16 -16.26 -4.73
CA THR A 163 -1.79 -17.37 -4.03
C THR A 163 -1.99 -16.92 -2.60
N ASP A 164 -3.21 -17.14 -2.08
CA ASP A 164 -3.50 -16.96 -0.66
C ASP A 164 -2.32 -17.55 0.15
N PRO A 165 -1.73 -16.81 1.11
CA PRO A 165 -0.66 -17.31 1.96
C PRO A 165 -0.94 -18.72 2.52
N VAL A 166 -2.22 -19.02 2.82
CA VAL A 166 -2.69 -20.34 3.28
C VAL A 166 -2.49 -21.40 2.20
N GLU A 167 -2.94 -21.14 0.96
CA GLU A 167 -2.81 -22.09 -0.15
C GLU A 167 -1.36 -22.25 -0.59
N ARG A 168 -0.56 -21.19 -0.55
CA ARG A 168 0.88 -21.25 -0.84
C ARG A 168 1.62 -22.17 0.14
N MET A 169 1.28 -22.08 1.43
CA MET A 169 1.84 -22.98 2.44
C MET A 169 1.32 -24.41 2.28
N ALA A 170 0.01 -24.56 2.06
CA ALA A 170 -0.64 -25.86 1.87
C ALA A 170 -0.13 -26.63 0.64
N ALA A 171 0.25 -25.94 -0.43
CA ALA A 171 0.77 -26.54 -1.66
C ALA A 171 2.12 -27.26 -1.46
N ASN A 172 2.90 -26.88 -0.44
CA ASN A 172 4.20 -27.47 -0.14
C ASN A 172 4.14 -28.56 0.94
N LEU A 173 2.94 -28.84 1.47
CA LEU A 173 2.71 -29.78 2.56
C LEU A 173 1.98 -31.02 2.07
N SER A 174 2.01 -32.09 2.87
CA SER A 174 1.20 -33.28 2.60
C SER A 174 -0.30 -32.96 2.57
N PRO A 175 -1.14 -33.80 1.95
CA PRO A 175 -2.59 -33.57 1.91
C PRO A 175 -3.24 -33.43 3.29
N ARG A 176 -2.71 -34.09 4.32
CA ARG A 176 -3.23 -34.03 5.70
C ARG A 176 -2.81 -32.73 6.39
N SER A 177 -1.53 -32.40 6.36
CA SER A 177 -1.01 -31.14 6.90
C SER A 177 -1.61 -29.92 6.19
N ALA A 178 -1.81 -29.99 4.88
CA ALA A 178 -2.49 -28.97 4.09
C ALA A 178 -3.93 -28.74 4.54
N LYS A 179 -4.69 -29.80 4.88
CA LYS A 179 -6.05 -29.67 5.44
C LYS A 179 -6.02 -28.99 6.82
N TRP A 180 -5.03 -29.30 7.66
CA TRP A 180 -4.89 -28.68 8.96
C TRP A 180 -4.60 -27.17 8.86
N ILE A 181 -3.72 -26.77 7.94
CA ILE A 181 -3.42 -25.36 7.65
C ILE A 181 -4.65 -24.61 7.13
N ARG A 182 -5.44 -25.22 6.23
CA ARG A 182 -6.69 -24.63 5.75
C ARG A 182 -7.72 -24.42 6.86
N LYS A 183 -7.78 -25.34 7.83
CA LYS A 183 -8.63 -25.19 9.03
C LYS A 183 -8.10 -24.14 10.00
N ASN A 184 -6.79 -23.87 9.98
CA ASN A 184 -6.12 -22.94 10.89
C ASN A 184 -5.31 -21.87 10.14
N PRO A 185 -5.97 -20.98 9.38
CA PRO A 185 -5.32 -20.02 8.50
C PRO A 185 -4.42 -19.02 9.23
N GLN A 186 -4.62 -18.82 10.54
CA GLN A 186 -3.78 -17.96 11.39
C GLN A 186 -2.30 -18.37 11.40
N PHE A 187 -1.99 -19.66 11.24
CA PHE A 187 -0.60 -20.15 11.23
C PHE A 187 0.11 -19.92 9.89
N ALA A 188 -0.63 -19.63 8.81
CA ALA A 188 -0.04 -19.28 7.52
C ALA A 188 0.03 -17.77 7.27
N THR A 189 -0.81 -16.99 7.98
CA THR A 189 -0.94 -15.54 7.81
C THR A 189 -0.13 -14.72 8.82
N ASP A 190 0.00 -15.17 10.07
CA ASP A 190 0.80 -14.50 11.10
C ASP A 190 2.18 -15.16 11.24
N PRO A 191 3.28 -14.45 10.91
CA PRO A 191 4.64 -14.99 11.01
C PRO A 191 5.01 -15.51 12.41
N ARG A 192 4.49 -14.88 13.48
CA ARG A 192 4.81 -15.29 14.86
C ARG A 192 4.16 -16.62 15.20
N LEU A 193 2.94 -16.84 14.72
CA LEU A 193 2.25 -18.12 14.88
C LEU A 193 2.88 -19.19 13.99
N THR A 194 3.29 -18.84 12.76
CA THR A 194 4.05 -19.76 11.89
C THR A 194 5.32 -20.27 12.58
N GLN A 195 6.11 -19.38 13.21
CA GLN A 195 7.31 -19.77 13.94
C GLN A 195 7.01 -20.73 15.10
N LYS A 196 5.94 -20.48 15.85
CA LYS A 196 5.50 -21.38 16.92
C LYS A 196 5.10 -22.75 16.39
N MET A 197 4.37 -22.79 15.28
CA MET A 197 3.99 -24.03 14.60
C MET A 197 5.23 -24.83 14.17
N VAL A 198 6.21 -24.18 13.56
CA VAL A 198 7.48 -24.81 13.16
C VAL A 198 8.22 -25.36 14.39
N ALA A 199 8.25 -24.61 15.51
CA ALA A 199 8.85 -25.09 16.75
C ALA A 199 8.12 -26.32 17.33
N ALA A 200 6.79 -26.32 17.31
CA ALA A 200 5.99 -27.46 17.74
C ALA A 200 6.23 -28.70 16.86
N HIS A 201 6.33 -28.51 15.54
CA HIS A 201 6.70 -29.58 14.61
C HIS A 201 8.07 -30.18 14.94
N ASN A 202 9.09 -29.33 15.15
CA ASN A 202 10.43 -29.80 15.48
C ASN A 202 10.46 -30.57 16.80
N LEU A 203 9.68 -30.15 17.80
CA LEU A 203 9.57 -30.85 19.08
C LEU A 203 8.91 -32.22 18.89
N ALA A 204 7.82 -32.30 18.12
CA ALA A 204 7.14 -33.56 17.83
C ALA A 204 8.07 -34.57 17.14
N MET A 205 8.88 -34.09 16.19
CA MET A 205 9.88 -34.93 15.52
C MET A 205 10.99 -35.38 16.48
N ALA A 206 11.42 -34.51 17.40
CA ALA A 206 12.43 -34.85 18.41
C ALA A 206 11.93 -35.92 19.40
N ASP A 207 10.65 -35.89 19.74
CA ASP A 207 10.00 -36.86 20.62
C ASP A 207 9.62 -38.17 19.88
N GLY A 208 9.90 -38.26 18.58
CA GLY A 208 9.75 -39.48 17.78
C GLY A 208 8.37 -39.68 17.14
N TYR A 209 7.50 -38.67 17.19
CA TYR A 209 6.21 -38.72 16.50
C TYR A 209 6.40 -38.76 14.97
N GLN A 210 5.60 -39.59 14.31
CA GLN A 210 5.61 -39.67 12.84
C GLN A 210 4.84 -38.49 12.25
N ALA A 211 5.44 -37.78 11.29
CA ALA A 211 4.74 -36.71 10.58
C ALA A 211 3.44 -37.25 9.93
N ASP A 212 2.38 -36.45 9.96
CA ASP A 212 1.04 -36.77 9.44
C ASP A 212 0.23 -37.87 10.15
N SER A 213 0.68 -38.36 11.31
CA SER A 213 -0.13 -39.25 12.17
C SER A 213 -1.14 -38.46 13.01
N ASP A 214 -2.17 -39.14 13.52
CA ASP A 214 -3.16 -38.51 14.42
C ASP A 214 -2.49 -38.04 15.72
N ASP A 215 -1.66 -38.90 16.34
CA ASP A 215 -0.88 -38.57 17.55
C ASP A 215 0.01 -37.33 17.38
N TYR A 216 0.60 -37.15 16.19
CA TYR A 216 1.39 -35.96 15.85
C TYR A 216 0.54 -34.69 15.86
N PHE A 217 -0.64 -34.71 15.24
CA PHE A 217 -1.51 -33.54 15.19
C PHE A 217 -2.08 -33.20 16.57
N GLU A 218 -2.39 -34.21 17.40
CA GLU A 218 -2.83 -33.98 18.78
C GLU A 218 -1.76 -33.29 19.61
N PHE A 219 -0.51 -33.76 19.53
CA PHE A 219 0.63 -33.16 20.22
C PHE A 219 0.90 -31.73 19.76
N VAL A 220 0.88 -31.49 18.44
CA VAL A 220 1.07 -30.15 17.87
C VAL A 220 -0.07 -29.20 18.26
N GLU A 221 -1.32 -29.66 18.25
CA GLU A 221 -2.48 -28.86 18.66
C GLU A 221 -2.45 -28.51 20.15
N ASP A 222 -1.96 -29.39 21.00
CA ASP A 222 -1.79 -29.17 22.44
C ASP A 222 -0.76 -28.07 22.71
N ILE A 223 0.43 -28.16 22.11
CA ILE A 223 1.49 -27.15 22.23
C ILE A 223 1.01 -25.79 21.73
N LEU A 224 0.30 -25.78 20.60
CA LEU A 224 -0.19 -24.56 19.97
C LEU A 224 -1.48 -24.03 20.62
N LYS A 225 -2.09 -24.79 21.53
CA LYS A 225 -3.35 -24.50 22.22
C LYS A 225 -4.46 -24.09 21.25
N VAL A 226 -4.57 -24.82 20.15
CA VAL A 226 -5.53 -24.52 19.07
C VAL A 226 -6.96 -24.83 19.49
N ARG A 227 -7.17 -25.94 20.22
CA ARG A 227 -8.50 -26.37 20.68
C ARG A 227 -9.14 -25.36 21.64
N THR A 228 -8.38 -24.81 22.59
CA THR A 228 -8.86 -23.79 23.53
C THR A 228 -9.30 -22.51 22.83
N ARG A 229 -8.58 -22.07 21.79
CA ARG A 229 -8.86 -20.78 21.13
C ARG A 229 -10.02 -20.77 20.14
N ASN A 230 -10.48 -21.92 19.66
CA ASN A 230 -11.65 -21.97 18.78
C ASN A 230 -12.96 -22.05 19.57
N ASP A 231 -12.94 -22.61 20.78
CA ASP A 231 -14.10 -22.63 21.70
C ASP A 231 -14.31 -21.26 22.37
N ASP A 232 -13.23 -20.58 22.76
CA ASP A 232 -13.31 -19.25 23.41
C ASP A 232 -13.71 -18.10 22.47
N ARG A 233 -13.86 -18.35 21.16
CA ARG A 233 -14.26 -17.32 20.18
C ARG A 233 -15.77 -17.22 19.97
N GLU A 234 -16.54 -18.15 20.50
CA GLU A 234 -18.01 -18.10 20.42
C GLU A 234 -18.68 -17.58 21.72
N ASP A 235 -17.95 -17.42 22.83
CA ASP A 235 -18.52 -17.05 24.15
C ASP A 235 -17.75 -15.99 24.97
N GLU A 236 -17.00 -15.08 24.34
CA GLU A 236 -16.44 -13.91 25.06
C GLU A 236 -17.49 -12.77 25.18
N SER A 237 -18.55 -13.05 25.93
CA SER A 237 -19.34 -12.06 26.68
C SER A 237 -19.01 -12.11 28.18
N ALA A 238 -17.83 -12.61 28.55
CA ALA A 238 -17.34 -12.59 29.92
C ALA A 238 -16.60 -11.28 30.26
N LEU A 239 -17.33 -10.18 30.27
CA LEU A 239 -17.02 -9.12 31.24
C LEU A 239 -17.07 -9.77 32.64
N SER A 240 -15.98 -9.75 33.42
CA SER A 240 -16.01 -9.46 34.88
C SER A 240 -14.81 -9.97 35.73
N GLU A 241 -13.66 -10.39 35.21
CA GLU A 241 -12.59 -10.89 36.13
C GLU A 241 -11.15 -10.40 35.94
N ALA A 242 -10.96 -9.25 35.27
CA ALA A 242 -9.63 -8.60 35.16
C ALA A 242 -9.56 -7.16 35.71
N SER A 243 -10.60 -6.66 36.39
CA SER A 243 -10.62 -5.27 36.92
C SER A 243 -10.12 -5.11 38.36
N MET A 244 -9.52 -6.14 38.97
CA MET A 244 -8.78 -5.98 40.23
C MET A 244 -7.38 -5.38 39.99
N ALA A 245 -7.32 -4.25 39.28
CA ALA A 245 -6.14 -3.41 39.24
C ALA A 245 -6.01 -2.70 40.59
N LYS A 246 -5.13 -3.26 41.42
CA LYS A 246 -4.66 -2.73 42.70
C LYS A 246 -4.44 -1.20 42.62
N SER A 247 -5.39 -0.44 43.15
CA SER A 247 -5.33 1.01 43.27
C SER A 247 -4.05 1.43 44.01
N ARG A 248 -3.10 2.03 43.27
CA ARG A 248 -1.95 2.71 43.86
C ARG A 248 -2.46 4.00 44.47
N ARG A 249 -2.45 4.07 45.81
CA ARG A 249 -2.70 5.31 46.57
C ARG A 249 -1.75 6.39 46.06
N SER A 250 -2.28 7.44 45.44
CA SER A 250 -1.55 8.68 45.20
C SER A 250 -1.33 9.39 46.53
N ALA A 251 -0.13 9.92 46.75
CA ALA A 251 0.17 10.76 47.90
C ALA A 251 -0.60 12.09 47.81
N PRO A 252 -0.97 12.72 48.93
CA PRO A 252 -1.69 13.99 48.92
C PRO A 252 -0.82 15.11 48.33
N VAL A 253 -1.46 15.93 47.51
CA VAL A 253 -0.92 17.14 46.87
C VAL A 253 -0.57 18.17 47.93
N ALA A 254 0.68 18.63 47.93
CA ALA A 254 1.10 19.79 48.71
C ALA A 254 0.35 21.04 48.22
N ALA A 255 -0.23 21.79 49.16
CA ALA A 255 -1.02 22.99 48.89
C ALA A 255 -0.29 24.01 48.00
N PRO A 256 -0.99 24.72 47.10
CA PRO A 256 -0.39 25.81 46.37
C PRO A 256 -0.04 26.94 47.35
N VAL A 257 1.22 27.39 47.31
CA VAL A 257 1.62 28.65 47.94
C VAL A 257 0.95 29.77 47.16
N SER A 258 -0.13 30.31 47.71
CA SER A 258 -0.68 31.59 47.31
C SER A 258 0.40 32.65 47.47
N ARG A 259 1.05 33.02 46.37
CA ARG A 259 1.76 34.29 46.27
C ARG A 259 0.95 35.17 45.33
N SER A 260 0.20 36.09 45.94
CA SER A 260 -0.30 37.28 45.28
C SER A 260 0.87 37.97 44.56
N GLY A 261 0.76 38.12 43.24
CA GLY A 261 1.74 38.85 42.46
C GLY A 261 1.82 38.37 41.01
N GLN A 262 1.16 39.13 40.13
CA GLN A 262 1.51 39.33 38.73
C GLN A 262 1.84 38.09 37.88
N ALA A 263 0.93 37.77 36.95
CA ALA A 263 1.13 36.80 35.88
C ALA A 263 2.52 36.97 35.21
N PRO A 264 3.29 35.88 35.00
CA PRO A 264 4.55 35.96 34.29
C PRO A 264 4.26 36.15 32.80
N GLY A 265 4.30 37.41 32.36
CA GLY A 265 4.81 37.84 31.06
C GLY A 265 4.36 37.08 29.82
N THR A 266 3.09 37.22 29.42
CA THR A 266 2.74 37.14 27.99
C THR A 266 3.38 38.34 27.31
N ARG A 267 4.52 38.15 26.65
CA ARG A 267 5.05 39.15 25.72
C ARG A 267 4.07 39.20 24.55
N PRO A 268 3.46 40.35 24.20
CA PRO A 268 2.39 40.42 23.21
C PRO A 268 2.80 40.02 21.77
N ASN A 269 4.09 39.75 21.52
CA ASN A 269 4.63 39.41 20.20
C ASN A 269 5.29 38.01 20.13
N VAL A 270 5.07 37.13 21.11
CA VAL A 270 5.66 35.77 21.09
C VAL A 270 4.54 34.73 21.13
N VAL A 271 4.47 33.91 20.09
CA VAL A 271 3.51 32.80 19.98
C VAL A 271 4.25 31.48 20.08
N ARG A 272 3.78 30.60 20.97
CA ARG A 272 4.26 29.23 21.09
C ARG A 272 3.36 28.31 20.28
N LEU A 273 3.98 27.49 19.42
CA LEU A 273 3.29 26.47 18.65
C LEU A 273 3.44 25.11 19.33
N THR A 274 2.34 24.39 19.46
CA THR A 274 2.37 23.01 19.95
C THR A 274 2.88 22.06 18.85
N SER A 275 3.25 20.83 19.22
CA SER A 275 3.77 19.87 18.24
C SER A 275 2.74 19.53 17.15
N GLU A 276 1.47 19.41 17.52
CA GLU A 276 0.36 19.17 16.59
C GLU A 276 0.18 20.34 15.61
N GLU A 277 0.31 21.58 16.09
CA GLU A 277 0.21 22.78 15.26
C GLU A 277 1.32 22.87 14.21
N ARG A 278 2.54 22.40 14.53
CA ARG A 278 3.63 22.29 13.55
C ARG A 278 3.36 21.22 12.49
N GLU A 279 2.74 20.11 12.85
CA GLU A 279 2.35 19.07 11.89
C GLU A 279 1.28 19.58 10.93
N ILE A 280 0.32 20.36 11.43
CA ILE A 280 -0.70 21.02 10.61
C ILE A 280 -0.05 22.04 9.67
N ALA A 281 0.95 22.82 10.12
CA ALA A 281 1.67 23.74 9.26
C ALA A 281 2.38 23.01 8.11
N ARG A 282 3.09 21.92 8.41
CA ARG A 282 3.76 21.07 7.41
C ARG A 282 2.78 20.43 6.43
N PHE A 283 1.65 19.93 6.92
CA PHE A 283 0.61 19.32 6.09
C PHE A 283 0.03 20.33 5.09
N ASN A 284 -0.20 21.57 5.54
CA ASN A 284 -0.69 22.65 4.70
C ASN A 284 0.42 23.36 3.90
N LYS A 285 1.65 22.81 3.88
CA LYS A 285 2.82 23.36 3.19
C LYS A 285 3.13 24.82 3.54
N MET A 286 2.80 25.24 4.75
CA MET A 286 3.12 26.57 5.27
C MET A 286 4.26 26.48 6.28
N THR A 287 5.02 27.57 6.41
CA THR A 287 6.10 27.64 7.41
C THR A 287 5.52 27.82 8.82
N ASP A 288 6.24 27.35 9.84
CA ASP A 288 5.85 27.53 11.26
C ASP A 288 5.58 29.02 11.58
N HIS A 289 6.32 29.94 10.95
CA HIS A 289 6.12 31.38 11.11
C HIS A 289 4.83 31.90 10.45
N GLU A 290 4.46 31.41 9.26
CA GLU A 290 3.21 31.77 8.59
C GLU A 290 1.99 31.25 9.35
N TYR A 291 2.08 30.02 9.88
CA TYR A 291 1.04 29.45 10.72
C TYR A 291 0.84 30.27 12.01
N ALA A 292 1.94 30.68 12.66
CA ALA A 292 1.86 31.53 13.85
C ALA A 292 1.19 32.88 13.56
N LYS A 293 1.48 33.52 12.41
CA LYS A 293 0.80 34.76 12.00
C LYS A 293 -0.70 34.55 11.76
N TYR A 294 -1.07 33.46 11.10
CA TYR A 294 -2.47 33.13 10.85
C TYR A 294 -3.24 32.88 12.16
N LYS A 295 -2.59 32.20 13.13
CA LYS A 295 -3.14 31.96 14.47
C LYS A 295 -3.42 33.28 15.21
N ILE A 296 -2.49 34.24 15.19
CA ILE A 296 -2.70 35.57 15.80
C ILE A 296 -3.86 36.31 15.12
N GLN A 297 -3.92 36.25 13.79
CA GLN A 297 -4.99 36.91 13.03
C GLN A 297 -6.38 36.34 13.40
N LEU A 298 -6.49 35.02 13.52
CA LEU A 298 -7.73 34.35 13.95
C LEU A 298 -8.11 34.65 15.41
N GLN A 299 -7.13 34.79 16.30
CA GLN A 299 -7.35 35.22 17.69
C GLN A 299 -7.85 36.66 17.75
N LYS A 300 -7.29 37.55 16.92
CA LYS A 300 -7.75 38.95 16.78
C LYS A 300 -9.17 39.03 16.20
N GLU A 301 -9.54 38.10 15.32
CA GLU A 301 -10.90 37.96 14.78
C GLU A 301 -11.88 37.27 15.75
N GLY A 302 -11.44 36.82 16.93
CA GLY A 302 -12.30 36.21 17.95
C GLY A 302 -12.79 34.79 17.59
N LYS A 303 -12.19 34.15 16.58
CA LYS A 303 -12.56 32.79 16.12
C LYS A 303 -11.83 31.67 16.89
N LEU A 304 -10.87 32.01 17.73
CA LEU A 304 -10.13 31.09 18.61
C LEU A 304 -10.03 31.69 20.03
N PRO A 305 -10.24 30.90 21.10
CA PRO A 305 -10.02 31.36 22.46
C PRO A 305 -8.53 31.60 22.75
N ASN A 306 -8.24 32.55 23.65
CA ASN A 306 -6.90 32.86 24.16
C ASN A 306 -6.33 31.74 25.03
#